data_AF-A0A7S1SE74-F1
#
_entry.id   AF-A0A7S1SE74-F1
#
_cell.length_a   1.000
_cell.length_b   1.000
_cell.length_c   1.000
_cell.angle_alpha   90.00
_cell.angle_beta   90.00
_cell.angle_gamma   90.00
#
_symmetry.space_group_name_H-M   'P 1'
#
loop_
_entity.id
_entity.type
_entity.pdbx_description
1 polymer ?
#
loop_
_entity_poly.entity_id
_entity_poly.type
_entity_poly.pdbx_seq_one_letter_code
_entity_poly.pdbx_strand_id
1 'polypeptide(L)'
;WAKLILATRAFSGSHEGSGRARQQEWQALVPFADVFNDAIEPSATWWQNSSTGDFRAAALVDVPAGKEVLISYGMKNNEKLLTRYGYVHVDSPHDAATIYLRESDASGPPPSLTLSLGLEEPSALKSALRPIDVLRALVNGGDSPEDDSRRRELAVLSTVRQRCVAAAQAWGGQAAVSAGSQWLCSG
;
A
#
# COMPACT_ATOMS: atom_id res chain seq x y z
N TRP A 1 22.44 0.33 11.14
CA TRP A 1 22.47 1.76 10.80
C TRP A 1 22.51 2.02 9.29
N ALA A 2 23.59 1.70 8.56
CA ALA A 2 23.70 2.01 7.13
C ALA A 2 22.52 1.50 6.24
N LYS A 3 22.03 0.28 6.48
CA LYS A 3 20.84 -0.26 5.78
C LYS A 3 19.59 0.59 6.00
N LEU A 4 19.42 1.13 7.21
CA LEU A 4 18.28 2.00 7.53
C LEU A 4 18.43 3.35 6.83
N ILE A 5 19.63 3.91 6.74
CA ILE A 5 19.88 5.13 5.96
C ILE A 5 19.47 4.92 4.50
N LEU A 6 19.92 3.83 3.86
CA LEU A 6 19.51 3.53 2.49
C LEU A 6 18.00 3.33 2.35
N ALA A 7 17.36 2.60 3.27
CA ALA A 7 15.92 2.36 3.23
C ALA A 7 15.08 3.63 3.41
N THR A 8 15.58 4.60 4.18
CA THR A 8 14.85 5.80 4.60
C THR A 8 15.14 7.03 3.73
N ARG A 9 16.33 7.11 3.11
CA ARG A 9 16.84 8.32 2.45
C ARG A 9 17.22 8.14 0.98
N ALA A 10 17.24 6.91 0.46
CA ALA A 10 17.57 6.70 -0.94
C ALA A 10 16.39 7.08 -1.85
N PHE A 11 16.71 7.77 -2.94
CA PHE A 11 15.82 7.98 -4.06
C PHE A 11 15.96 6.82 -5.04
N SER A 12 14.86 6.43 -5.68
CA SER A 12 14.86 5.38 -6.69
C SER A 12 14.25 5.90 -7.98
N GLY A 13 14.82 5.50 -9.11
CA GLY A 13 14.25 5.80 -10.42
C GLY A 13 14.59 4.72 -11.43
N SER A 14 14.17 4.93 -12.67
CA SER A 14 14.47 4.05 -13.77
C SER A 14 15.05 4.82 -14.93
N HIS A 15 16.11 4.32 -15.54
CA HIS A 15 16.56 4.82 -16.83
C HIS A 15 15.80 4.11 -17.96
N GLU A 16 15.25 4.90 -18.89
CA GLU A 16 14.88 4.39 -20.20
C GLU A 16 16.17 4.05 -20.96
N GLY A 17 16.51 2.77 -21.00
CA GLY A 17 17.57 2.29 -21.88
C GLY A 17 17.16 2.48 -23.34
N SER A 18 18.04 3.00 -24.17
CA SER A 18 17.82 3.09 -25.61
C SER A 18 17.82 1.68 -26.24
N GLY A 19 16.64 1.06 -26.35
CA GLY A 19 16.41 -0.21 -27.05
C GLY A 19 15.77 -1.31 -26.19
N ARG A 20 15.77 -2.57 -26.66
CA ARG A 20 15.25 -3.76 -25.94
C ARG A 20 15.97 -4.09 -24.63
N ALA A 21 16.84 -3.21 -24.13
CA ALA A 21 17.55 -3.39 -22.88
C ALA A 21 16.61 -3.14 -21.70
N ARG A 22 16.66 -4.06 -20.73
CA ARG A 22 15.88 -4.05 -19.50
C ARG A 22 15.99 -2.69 -18.81
N GLN A 23 14.86 -2.06 -18.48
CA GLN A 23 14.77 -0.84 -17.70
C GLN A 23 15.62 -0.99 -16.44
N GLN A 24 16.69 -0.21 -16.35
CA GLN A 24 17.64 -0.32 -15.24
C GLN A 24 17.16 0.57 -14.10
N GLU A 25 16.75 -0.06 -13.01
CA GLU A 25 16.43 0.63 -11.77
C GLU A 25 17.71 1.08 -11.08
N TRP A 26 17.68 2.27 -10.50
CA TRP A 26 18.77 2.81 -9.71
C TRP A 26 18.27 3.23 -8.33
N GLN A 27 19.17 3.23 -7.36
CA GLN A 27 18.97 3.83 -6.05
C GLN A 27 20.18 4.68 -5.68
N ALA A 28 19.95 5.89 -5.17
CA ALA A 28 21.03 6.79 -4.80
C ALA A 28 20.67 7.63 -3.57
N LEU A 29 21.67 7.94 -2.75
CA LEU A 29 21.57 9.01 -1.76
C LEU A 29 21.84 10.32 -2.48
N VAL A 30 20.91 11.27 -2.35
CA VAL A 30 21.00 12.58 -2.99
C VAL A 30 21.12 13.63 -1.89
N PRO A 31 22.34 14.13 -1.62
CA PRO A 31 22.56 15.13 -0.58
C PRO A 31 21.64 16.34 -0.78
N PHE A 32 21.15 16.90 0.32
CA PHE A 32 20.18 18.01 0.37
C PHE A 32 18.76 17.65 -0.07
N ALA A 33 18.56 16.73 -1.00
CA ALA A 33 17.20 16.26 -1.31
C ALA A 33 16.68 15.31 -0.22
N ASP A 34 17.58 14.55 0.40
CA ASP A 34 17.25 13.60 1.46
C ASP A 34 16.82 14.24 2.79
N VAL A 35 16.93 15.56 2.92
CA VAL A 35 16.47 16.30 4.12
C VAL A 35 14.98 16.63 4.08
N PHE A 36 14.34 16.58 2.90
CA PHE A 36 12.91 16.84 2.78
C PHE A 36 12.09 15.77 3.49
N ASN A 37 11.10 16.20 4.27
CA ASN A 37 10.14 15.31 4.88
C ASN A 37 8.99 14.97 3.91
N ASP A 38 8.28 13.91 4.25
CA ASP A 38 7.12 13.43 3.50
C ASP A 38 5.84 14.16 3.90
N ALA A 39 4.92 14.31 2.95
CA ALA A 39 3.55 14.74 3.19
C ALA A 39 2.56 14.07 2.24
N ILE A 40 1.33 13.90 2.72
CA ILE A 40 0.19 13.47 1.89
C ILE A 40 -0.07 14.50 0.78
N GLU A 41 0.00 15.79 1.12
CA GLU A 41 -0.12 16.92 0.20
C GLU A 41 1.25 17.61 0.08
N PRO A 42 2.13 17.13 -0.82
CA PRO A 42 3.48 17.65 -0.93
C PRO A 42 3.49 19.06 -1.53
N SER A 43 4.37 19.92 -1.01
CA SER A 43 4.59 21.26 -1.55
C SER A 43 5.62 21.29 -2.68
N ALA A 44 6.36 20.19 -2.87
CA ALA A 44 7.39 20.05 -3.88
C ALA A 44 7.44 18.63 -4.46
N THR A 45 7.99 18.52 -5.65
CA THR A 45 8.27 17.26 -6.33
C THR A 45 9.74 17.18 -6.72
N TRP A 46 10.18 16.00 -7.12
CA TRP A 46 11.52 15.80 -7.66
C TRP A 46 11.48 14.85 -8.85
N TRP A 47 12.51 14.96 -9.70
CA TRP A 47 12.73 14.05 -10.81
C TRP A 47 14.21 14.06 -11.18
N GLN A 48 14.63 13.03 -11.91
CA GLN A 48 15.94 13.02 -12.56
C GLN A 48 15.75 13.40 -14.02
N ASN A 49 16.57 14.33 -14.51
CA ASN A 49 16.65 14.60 -15.94
C ASN A 49 17.36 13.43 -16.63
N SER A 50 16.67 12.73 -17.54
CA SER A 50 17.21 11.56 -18.22
C SER A 50 18.37 11.86 -19.17
N SER A 51 18.47 13.09 -19.70
CA SER A 51 19.53 13.47 -20.64
C SER A 51 20.80 13.96 -19.95
N THR A 52 20.67 14.69 -18.85
CA THR A 52 21.82 15.25 -18.11
C THR A 52 22.21 14.44 -16.89
N GLY A 53 21.30 13.60 -16.37
CA GLY A 53 21.46 12.89 -15.10
C GLY A 53 21.16 13.76 -13.87
N ASP A 54 20.83 15.05 -14.05
CA ASP A 54 20.61 15.98 -12.95
C ASP A 54 19.43 15.57 -12.07
N PHE A 55 19.61 15.58 -10.77
CA PHE A 55 18.51 15.53 -9.82
C PHE A 55 17.91 16.92 -9.65
N ARG A 56 16.60 17.06 -9.85
CA ARG A 56 15.88 18.33 -9.72
C ARG A 56 14.76 18.19 -8.72
N ALA A 57 14.59 19.22 -7.90
CA ALA A 57 13.42 19.42 -7.07
C ALA A 57 12.77 20.75 -7.44
N ALA A 58 11.44 20.79 -7.49
CA ALA A 58 10.70 22.02 -7.76
C ALA A 58 9.45 22.10 -6.89
N ALA A 59 9.10 23.32 -6.50
CA ALA A 59 7.86 23.58 -5.79
C ALA A 59 6.65 23.30 -6.70
N LEU A 60 5.63 22.65 -6.14
CA LEU A 60 4.33 22.43 -6.78
C LEU A 60 3.37 23.60 -6.51
N VAL A 61 3.61 24.30 -5.41
CA VAL A 61 2.82 25.45 -4.93
C VAL A 61 3.77 26.50 -4.38
N ASP A 62 3.30 27.75 -4.26
CA ASP A 62 4.06 28.79 -3.56
C ASP A 62 4.27 28.40 -2.09
N VAL A 63 5.52 28.36 -1.64
CA VAL A 63 5.88 28.05 -0.25
C VAL A 63 6.32 29.35 0.45
N PRO A 64 5.52 29.88 1.40
CA PRO A 64 5.88 31.11 2.11
C PRO A 64 7.18 30.96 2.91
N ALA A 65 7.89 32.07 3.11
CA ALA A 65 9.08 32.09 3.96
C ALA A 65 8.76 31.56 5.37
N GLY A 66 9.62 30.68 5.88
CA GLY A 66 9.44 30.02 7.18
C GLY A 66 8.48 28.83 7.19
N LYS A 67 7.89 28.46 6.04
CA LYS A 67 7.17 27.19 5.89
C LYS A 67 8.09 26.09 5.41
N GLU A 68 7.79 24.87 5.85
CA GLU A 68 8.54 23.68 5.47
C GLU A 68 8.25 23.30 4.01
N VAL A 69 9.28 22.81 3.32
CA VAL A 69 9.16 22.24 1.97
C VAL A 69 9.05 20.72 2.12
N LEU A 70 7.92 20.17 1.69
CA LEU A 70 7.57 18.76 1.85
C LEU A 70 7.48 18.10 0.47
N ILE A 71 7.99 16.87 0.35
CA ILE A 71 7.87 16.05 -0.86
C ILE A 71 6.98 14.85 -0.58
N SER A 72 6.69 14.04 -1.62
CA SER A 72 6.07 12.74 -1.42
C SER A 72 7.10 11.61 -1.54
N TYR A 73 7.08 10.68 -0.60
CA TYR A 73 7.81 9.42 -0.63
C TYR A 73 7.02 8.34 -1.41
N GLY A 74 5.88 8.73 -1.99
CA GLY A 74 4.95 7.92 -2.77
C GLY A 74 3.78 7.41 -1.95
N MET A 75 2.83 6.76 -2.62
CA MET A 75 1.61 6.22 -2.01
C MET A 75 1.94 4.99 -1.13
N LYS A 76 2.11 5.21 0.18
CA LYS A 76 2.41 4.16 1.16
C LYS A 76 1.39 4.17 2.31
N ASN A 77 1.02 2.99 2.79
CA ASN A 77 0.22 2.85 4.02
C ASN A 77 1.09 3.08 5.26
N ASN A 78 0.44 3.29 6.41
CA ASN A 78 1.15 3.60 7.65
C ASN A 78 2.05 2.46 8.12
N GLU A 79 1.69 1.20 7.84
CA GLU A 79 2.57 0.05 8.10
C GLU A 79 3.92 0.18 7.36
N LYS A 80 3.91 0.52 6.07
CA LYS A 80 5.14 0.73 5.28
C LYS A 80 5.90 1.97 5.74
N LEU A 81 5.21 3.05 6.08
CA LEU A 81 5.84 4.27 6.60
C LEU A 81 6.55 4.00 7.94
N LEU A 82 5.89 3.30 8.85
CA LEU A 82 6.45 2.98 10.16
C LEU A 82 7.65 2.05 10.05
N THR A 83 7.50 0.97 9.27
CA THR A 83 8.56 -0.06 9.15
C THR A 83 9.77 0.40 8.34
N ARG A 84 9.59 1.28 7.34
CA ARG A 84 10.69 1.76 6.49
C ARG A 84 11.24 3.11 6.90
N TYR A 85 10.40 4.02 7.41
CA TYR A 85 10.75 5.41 7.67
C TYR A 85 10.62 5.83 9.13
N GLY A 86 9.97 5.01 9.98
CA GLY A 86 9.88 5.27 11.41
C GLY A 86 8.84 6.30 11.82
N TYR A 87 7.87 6.63 10.95
CA TYR A 87 6.75 7.52 11.26
C TYR A 87 5.45 7.02 10.61
N VAL A 88 4.33 7.65 10.96
CA VAL A 88 3.01 7.43 10.35
C VAL A 88 2.36 8.78 10.07
N HIS A 89 1.46 8.84 9.10
CA HIS A 89 0.57 9.98 8.93
C HIS A 89 -0.73 9.73 9.67
N VAL A 90 -1.16 10.72 10.45
CA VAL A 90 -2.51 10.74 11.02
C VAL A 90 -3.50 10.83 9.86
N ASP A 91 -4.52 9.98 9.87
CA ASP A 91 -5.58 9.93 8.86
C ASP A 91 -5.09 9.77 7.40
N SER A 92 -4.04 8.96 7.21
CA SER A 92 -3.51 8.68 5.86
C SER A 92 -4.59 8.11 4.94
N PRO A 93 -4.90 8.75 3.80
CA PRO A 93 -5.88 8.23 2.84
C PRO A 93 -5.38 6.95 2.15
N HIS A 94 -4.08 6.66 2.27
CA HIS A 94 -3.44 5.47 1.73
C HIS A 94 -3.29 4.36 2.76
N ASP A 95 -3.81 4.54 3.98
CA ASP A 95 -3.72 3.50 4.98
C ASP A 95 -4.56 2.29 4.60
N ALA A 96 -4.06 1.11 4.92
CA ALA A 96 -4.69 -0.14 4.52
C ALA A 96 -4.33 -1.29 5.45
N ALA A 97 -5.30 -2.14 5.75
CA ALA A 97 -5.12 -3.39 6.48
C ALA A 97 -5.05 -4.57 5.51
N THR A 98 -4.06 -5.45 5.68
CA THR A 98 -3.96 -6.69 4.90
C THR A 98 -4.47 -7.87 5.74
N ILE A 99 -5.51 -8.53 5.26
CA ILE A 99 -6.06 -9.75 5.84
C ILE A 99 -5.53 -10.94 5.06
N TYR A 100 -4.73 -11.78 5.72
CA TYR A 100 -4.31 -13.06 5.15
C TYR A 100 -5.46 -14.06 5.23
N LEU A 101 -5.88 -14.58 4.08
CA LEU A 101 -7.03 -15.47 3.93
C LEU A 101 -6.70 -16.92 4.29
N ARG A 102 -5.40 -17.26 4.29
CA ARG A 102 -4.88 -18.56 4.71
C ARG A 102 -3.50 -18.36 5.32
N GLU A 103 -3.07 -19.30 6.17
CA GLU A 103 -1.68 -19.40 6.57
C GLU A 103 -0.79 -19.72 5.36
N SER A 104 0.45 -19.20 5.41
CA SER A 104 1.44 -19.44 4.36
C SER A 104 1.83 -20.91 4.35
N ASP A 105 1.55 -21.60 3.25
CA ASP A 105 2.31 -22.78 2.87
C ASP A 105 3.66 -22.38 2.27
N ALA A 106 4.63 -23.30 2.23
CA ALA A 106 6.00 -23.03 1.80
C ALA A 106 6.15 -22.65 0.31
N SER A 107 5.04 -22.55 -0.45
CA SER A 107 5.00 -22.39 -1.90
C SER A 107 4.73 -20.95 -2.38
N GLY A 108 4.55 -19.98 -1.49
CA GLY A 108 4.38 -18.58 -1.90
C GLY A 108 3.78 -17.67 -0.83
N PRO A 109 3.64 -16.37 -1.11
CA PRO A 109 2.94 -15.47 -0.21
C PRO A 109 1.48 -15.90 -0.09
N PRO A 110 0.91 -15.95 1.14
CA PRO A 110 -0.46 -16.38 1.34
C PRO A 110 -1.44 -15.48 0.59
N PRO A 111 -2.58 -16.03 0.13
CA PRO A 111 -3.64 -15.21 -0.46
C PRO A 111 -4.07 -14.17 0.57
N SER A 112 -4.15 -12.92 0.15
CA SER A 112 -4.46 -11.80 1.03
C SER A 112 -5.48 -10.85 0.40
N LEU A 113 -6.22 -10.19 1.27
CA LEU A 113 -7.19 -9.15 0.95
C LEU A 113 -6.72 -7.85 1.60
N THR A 114 -6.53 -6.79 0.81
CA THR A 114 -6.16 -5.47 1.34
C THR A 114 -7.40 -4.59 1.42
N LEU A 115 -7.73 -4.11 2.62
CA LEU A 115 -8.80 -3.17 2.90
C LEU A 115 -8.22 -1.77 3.06
N SER A 116 -8.61 -0.84 2.20
CA SER A 116 -8.27 0.58 2.38
C SER A 116 -9.01 1.11 3.61
N LEU A 117 -8.28 1.73 4.53
CA LEU A 117 -8.78 2.38 5.75
C LEU A 117 -8.93 3.90 5.58
N GLY A 118 -8.37 4.45 4.49
CA GLY A 118 -8.50 5.84 4.13
C GLY A 118 -9.95 6.27 3.90
N LEU A 119 -10.27 7.49 4.36
CA LEU A 119 -11.57 8.14 4.25
C LEU A 119 -11.91 8.51 2.79
N GLU A 120 -12.16 7.56 1.89
CA GLU A 120 -12.85 7.87 0.63
C GLU A 120 -13.84 6.77 0.18
N GLU A 121 -15.04 7.27 -0.16
CA GLU A 121 -16.08 6.71 -1.04
C GLU A 121 -16.11 5.16 -1.21
N PRO A 122 -17.18 4.48 -0.76
CA PRO A 122 -17.38 3.03 -0.95
C PRO A 122 -17.19 2.51 -2.38
N SER A 123 -17.27 3.39 -3.39
CA SER A 123 -17.01 3.10 -4.79
C SER A 123 -15.54 2.76 -5.10
N ALA A 124 -14.57 3.37 -4.40
CA ALA A 124 -13.14 3.07 -4.54
C ALA A 124 -12.78 1.70 -3.94
N LEU A 125 -13.48 1.26 -2.89
CA LEU A 125 -13.30 -0.08 -2.34
C LEU A 125 -13.81 -1.15 -3.31
N LYS A 126 -14.93 -0.91 -4.02
CA LYS A 126 -15.46 -1.84 -5.02
C LYS A 126 -14.51 -2.06 -6.20
N SER A 127 -13.72 -1.07 -6.58
CA SER A 127 -12.72 -1.23 -7.65
C SER A 127 -11.43 -1.89 -7.16
N ALA A 128 -11.07 -1.72 -5.88
CA ALA A 128 -9.94 -2.40 -5.24
C ALA A 128 -10.21 -3.88 -4.93
N LEU A 129 -11.48 -4.22 -4.64
CA LEU A 129 -11.95 -5.59 -4.50
C LEU A 129 -11.97 -6.25 -5.88
N ARG A 130 -10.94 -7.07 -6.15
CA ARG A 130 -10.96 -7.92 -7.35
C ARG A 130 -12.20 -8.83 -7.28
N PRO A 131 -12.98 -8.95 -8.36
CA PRO A 131 -14.11 -9.86 -8.36
C PRO A 131 -13.62 -11.30 -8.13
N ILE A 132 -14.45 -12.09 -7.46
CA ILE A 132 -14.06 -13.38 -6.86
C ILE A 132 -13.58 -14.40 -7.92
N ASP A 133 -14.03 -14.24 -9.16
CA ASP A 133 -13.59 -14.97 -10.35
C ASP A 133 -12.10 -14.73 -10.68
N VAL A 134 -11.59 -13.51 -10.48
CA VAL A 134 -10.17 -13.19 -10.67
C VAL A 134 -9.31 -13.80 -9.57
N LEU A 135 -9.81 -13.82 -8.33
CA LEU A 135 -9.14 -14.54 -7.23
C LEU A 135 -9.16 -16.06 -7.47
N ARG A 136 -10.26 -16.61 -8.00
CA ARG A 136 -10.35 -18.02 -8.42
C ARG A 136 -9.33 -18.34 -9.51
N ALA A 137 -9.14 -17.48 -10.49
CA ALA A 137 -8.15 -17.69 -11.56
C ALA A 137 -6.70 -17.70 -11.03
N LEU A 138 -6.39 -16.91 -10.00
CA LEU A 138 -5.06 -16.89 -9.34
C LEU A 138 -4.81 -18.13 -8.47
N VAL A 139 -5.85 -18.71 -7.88
CA VAL A 139 -5.77 -19.93 -7.07
C VAL A 139 -5.77 -21.20 -7.94
N ASN A 140 -6.46 -21.17 -9.08
CA ASN A 140 -6.66 -22.32 -9.96
C ASN A 140 -5.61 -22.46 -11.08
N GLY A 141 -4.37 -22.03 -10.84
CA GLY A 141 -3.23 -22.28 -11.75
C GLY A 141 -2.84 -23.76 -11.93
N GLY A 142 -3.69 -24.71 -11.55
CA GLY A 142 -3.51 -26.14 -11.73
C GLY A 142 -4.86 -26.86 -11.79
N ASP A 143 -4.92 -27.93 -12.60
CA ASP A 143 -6.04 -28.81 -12.94
C ASP A 143 -6.75 -29.47 -11.74
N SER A 144 -7.26 -28.69 -10.79
CA SER A 144 -7.99 -29.21 -9.64
C SER A 144 -9.50 -29.25 -9.92
N PRO A 145 -10.18 -30.37 -9.62
CA PRO A 145 -11.61 -30.53 -9.91
C PRO A 145 -12.43 -29.40 -9.26
N GLU A 146 -13.42 -28.87 -9.99
CA GLU A 146 -14.23 -27.70 -9.60
C GLU A 146 -14.80 -27.78 -8.17
N ASP A 147 -15.10 -28.99 -7.69
CA ASP A 147 -15.61 -29.23 -6.34
C ASP A 147 -14.59 -28.92 -5.23
N ASP A 148 -13.30 -29.19 -5.46
CA ASP A 148 -12.25 -28.90 -4.48
C ASP A 148 -11.94 -27.39 -4.42
N SER A 149 -12.05 -26.71 -5.57
CA SER A 149 -11.97 -25.24 -5.64
C SER A 149 -13.13 -24.57 -4.89
N ARG A 150 -14.37 -25.04 -5.08
CA ARG A 150 -15.56 -24.52 -4.36
C ARG A 150 -15.48 -24.75 -2.85
N ARG A 151 -15.01 -25.92 -2.40
CA ARG A 151 -14.82 -26.19 -0.96
C ARG A 151 -13.79 -25.25 -0.34
N ARG A 152 -12.66 -25.02 -1.03
CA ARG A 152 -11.63 -24.08 -0.58
C ARG A 152 -12.15 -22.65 -0.52
N GLU A 153 -12.94 -22.23 -1.50
CA GLU A 153 -13.57 -20.91 -1.52
C GLU A 153 -14.54 -20.74 -0.35
N LEU A 154 -15.43 -21.71 -0.11
CA LEU A 154 -16.34 -21.69 1.04
C LEU A 154 -15.59 -21.64 2.37
N ALA A 155 -14.48 -22.35 2.49
CA ALA A 155 -13.63 -22.29 3.68
C ALA A 155 -13.03 -20.89 3.89
N VAL A 156 -12.51 -20.25 2.83
CA VAL A 156 -11.99 -18.88 2.89
C VAL A 156 -13.08 -17.89 3.30
N LEU A 157 -14.24 -17.92 2.64
CA LEU A 157 -15.35 -17.02 2.94
C LEU A 157 -15.89 -17.23 4.37
N SER A 158 -15.97 -18.48 4.83
CA SER A 158 -16.36 -18.78 6.22
C SER A 158 -15.35 -18.24 7.23
N THR A 159 -14.05 -18.30 6.91
CA THR A 159 -12.98 -17.80 7.76
C THR A 159 -13.05 -16.28 7.85
N VAL A 160 -13.22 -15.58 6.72
CA VAL A 160 -13.41 -14.12 6.69
C VAL A 160 -14.62 -13.74 7.54
N ARG A 161 -15.78 -14.39 7.35
CA ARG A 161 -16.99 -14.14 8.13
C ARG A 161 -16.76 -14.35 9.63
N GLN A 162 -16.13 -15.45 10.03
CA GLN A 162 -15.83 -15.73 11.44
C GLN A 162 -14.91 -14.66 12.05
N ARG A 163 -13.88 -14.23 11.32
CA ARG A 163 -12.96 -13.17 11.76
C ARG A 163 -13.68 -11.82 11.90
N CYS A 164 -14.55 -11.46 10.96
CA CYS A 164 -15.38 -10.26 11.04
C CYS A 164 -16.30 -10.29 12.26
N VAL A 165 -16.97 -11.41 12.54
CA VAL A 165 -17.84 -11.57 13.72
C VAL A 165 -17.04 -11.44 15.02
N ALA A 166 -15.89 -12.11 15.11
CA ALA A 166 -15.03 -12.05 16.28
C ALA A 166 -14.50 -10.62 16.52
N ALA A 167 -14.06 -9.92 15.46
CA ALA A 167 -13.63 -8.54 15.54
C ALA A 167 -14.77 -7.60 15.97
N ALA A 168 -15.96 -7.76 15.40
CA ALA A 168 -17.14 -6.97 15.78
C ALA A 168 -17.54 -7.17 17.24
N GLN A 169 -17.45 -8.41 17.76
CA GLN A 169 -17.71 -8.70 19.18
C GLN A 169 -16.63 -8.07 20.10
N ALA A 170 -15.36 -8.21 19.73
CA ALA A 170 -14.24 -7.63 20.48
C ALA A 170 -14.32 -6.10 20.53
N TRP A 171 -14.67 -5.45 19.43
CA TRP A 171 -14.83 -4.00 19.35
C TRP A 171 -16.15 -3.52 19.95
N GLY A 172 -17.22 -4.32 19.89
CA GLY A 172 -18.50 -4.01 20.54
C GLY A 172 -18.42 -3.94 22.07
N GLY A 173 -17.40 -4.55 22.69
CA GLY A 173 -17.12 -4.44 24.13
C GLY A 173 -16.39 -3.16 24.55
N GLN A 174 -15.78 -2.43 23.61
CA GLN A 174 -15.06 -1.17 23.88
C GLN A 174 -15.38 -0.15 22.78
N ALA A 175 -16.36 0.72 23.07
CA ALA A 175 -16.88 1.81 22.25
C ALA A 175 -17.58 1.39 20.94
N ALA A 176 -18.84 1.83 20.82
CA ALA A 176 -19.71 1.53 19.69
C ALA A 176 -19.01 1.80 18.35
N VAL A 177 -18.88 0.75 17.53
CA VAL A 177 -18.53 0.86 16.11
C VAL A 177 -19.42 1.92 15.49
N SER A 178 -18.82 2.97 14.92
CA SER A 178 -19.58 4.09 14.36
C SER A 178 -20.60 3.56 13.34
N ALA A 179 -21.79 4.16 13.31
CA ALA A 179 -22.86 3.74 12.38
C ALA A 179 -22.39 3.74 10.91
N GLY A 180 -21.38 4.55 10.57
CA GLY A 180 -20.76 4.60 9.24
C GLY A 180 -19.88 3.41 8.88
N SER A 181 -19.62 2.48 9.80
CA SER A 181 -18.75 1.31 9.60
C SER A 181 -19.53 -0.01 9.47
N GLN A 182 -20.88 0.02 9.54
CA GLN A 182 -21.72 -1.18 9.43
C GLN A 182 -21.60 -1.89 8.06
N TRP A 183 -21.25 -1.17 7.00
CA TRP A 183 -21.12 -1.73 5.65
C TRP A 183 -19.96 -2.72 5.52
N LEU A 184 -18.94 -2.66 6.40
CA LEU A 184 -17.83 -3.62 6.43
C LEU A 184 -18.31 -5.06 6.72
N CYS A 185 -19.50 -5.21 7.29
CA CYS A 185 -20.05 -6.48 7.74
C CYS A 185 -21.24 -6.97 6.92
N SER A 186 -21.79 -6.16 6.00
CA SER A 186 -23.05 -6.51 5.32
C SER A 186 -22.91 -7.18 3.94
N GLY A 187 -21.71 -7.20 3.34
CA GLY A 187 -21.46 -7.88 2.06
C GLY A 187 -22.06 -7.18 0.84
#